data_AF-A0A9N9DT53-F1
#
_entry.id   AF-A0A9N9DT53-F1
#
_cell.length_a   1.000
_cell.length_b   1.000
_cell.length_c   1.000
_cell.angle_alpha   90.00
_cell.angle_beta   90.00
_cell.angle_gamma   90.00
#
_symmetry.space_group_name_H-M   'P 1'
#
loop_
_entity.id
_entity.type
_entity.pdbx_description
1 polymer ?
#
loop_
_entity_poly.entity_id
_entity_poly.type
_entity_poly.pdbx_seq_one_letter_code
_entity_poly.pdbx_strand_id
1 'polypeptide(L)'
;MNKYKQQKQQSLQETKLQRLAEYNLRLRRELDFPRIRVSEASDSLIRYCRNTRDFLVPSVWGSVDRRDDPYASAIAFYDMCSGNVQPPFFKKIFVEVASFW
;
A
#
# COMPACT_ATOMS: atom_id res chain seq x y z
N MET A 1 42.87 -3.21 48.13
CA MET A 1 41.97 -2.41 47.26
C MET A 1 41.85 -2.91 45.80
N ASN A 2 42.45 -4.04 45.38
CA ASN A 2 42.48 -4.41 43.95
C ASN A 2 41.52 -5.54 43.49
N LYS A 3 40.77 -6.20 44.39
CA LYS A 3 39.84 -7.28 44.03
C LYS A 3 38.57 -6.78 43.30
N TYR A 4 37.97 -5.68 43.76
CA TYR A 4 36.73 -5.15 43.18
C TYR A 4 36.91 -4.66 41.74
N LYS A 5 38.09 -4.09 41.43
CA LYS A 5 38.45 -3.68 40.07
C LYS A 5 38.61 -4.87 39.12
N GLN A 6 39.23 -5.95 39.60
CA GLN A 6 39.38 -7.21 38.85
C GLN A 6 38.03 -7.88 38.57
N GLN A 7 37.17 -7.99 39.59
CA GLN A 7 35.82 -8.55 39.44
C GLN A 7 34.96 -7.75 38.44
N LYS A 8 35.03 -6.41 38.51
CA LYS A 8 34.35 -5.54 37.55
C LYS A 8 34.85 -5.73 36.11
N GLN A 9 36.17 -5.89 35.93
CA GLN A 9 36.75 -6.16 34.62
C GLN A 9 36.31 -7.52 34.07
N GLN A 10 36.29 -8.56 34.91
CA GLN A 10 35.81 -9.90 34.54
C GLN A 10 34.33 -9.87 34.16
N SER A 11 33.48 -9.21 34.94
CA SER A 11 32.05 -9.03 34.61
C SER A 11 31.82 -8.31 33.27
N LEU A 12 32.63 -7.29 32.96
CA LEU A 12 32.58 -6.60 31.67
C LEU A 12 33.06 -7.50 30.51
N GLN A 13 34.08 -8.32 30.74
CA GLN A 13 34.57 -9.28 29.75
C GLN A 13 33.52 -10.36 29.45
N GLU A 14 32.87 -10.88 30.47
CA GLU A 14 31.80 -11.88 30.35
C GLU A 14 30.60 -11.31 29.58
N THR A 15 30.15 -10.10 29.92
CA THR A 15 29.05 -9.42 29.20
C THR A 15 29.39 -9.20 27.72
N LYS A 16 30.65 -8.82 27.41
CA LYS A 16 31.10 -8.65 26.02
C LYS A 16 31.12 -9.99 25.27
N LEU A 17 31.57 -11.05 25.93
CA LEU A 17 31.59 -12.39 25.35
C LEU A 17 30.17 -12.87 25.03
N GLN A 18 29.23 -12.71 25.96
CA GLN A 18 27.82 -13.04 25.74
C GLN A 18 27.24 -12.32 24.52
N ARG A 19 27.45 -11.00 24.43
CA ARG A 19 27.00 -10.21 23.26
C ARG A 19 27.58 -10.70 21.94
N LEU A 20 28.88 -11.04 21.93
CA LEU A 20 29.54 -11.56 20.73
C LEU A 20 29.00 -12.95 20.35
N ALA A 21 28.76 -13.82 21.33
CA ALA A 21 28.20 -15.14 21.11
C ALA A 21 26.77 -15.07 20.56
N GLU A 22 25.93 -14.22 21.15
CA GLU A 22 24.56 -13.96 20.67
C GLU A 22 24.54 -13.40 19.24
N TYR A 23 25.44 -12.44 18.95
CA TYR A 23 25.57 -11.87 17.62
C TYR A 23 26.07 -12.91 16.60
N ASN A 24 27.04 -13.73 16.97
CA ASN A 24 27.54 -14.82 16.12
C ASN A 24 26.43 -15.84 15.82
N LEU A 25 25.62 -16.21 16.83
CA LEU A 25 24.47 -17.08 16.65
C LEU A 25 23.42 -16.46 15.72
N ARG A 26 23.15 -15.16 15.84
CA ARG A 26 22.25 -14.44 14.93
C ARG A 26 22.79 -14.45 13.50
N LEU A 27 24.07 -14.15 13.30
CA LEU A 27 24.68 -14.17 11.96
C LEU A 27 24.66 -15.57 11.33
N ARG A 28 24.90 -16.62 12.11
CA ARG A 28 24.79 -18.00 11.63
C ARG A 28 23.36 -18.32 11.17
N ARG A 29 22.36 -17.97 11.98
CA ARG A 29 20.94 -18.11 11.59
C ARG A 29 20.60 -17.31 10.33
N GLU A 30 21.10 -16.08 10.23
CA GLU A 30 20.89 -15.23 9.04
C GLU A 30 21.58 -15.80 7.79
N LEU A 31 22.73 -16.44 7.95
CA LEU A 31 23.43 -17.11 6.87
C LEU A 31 22.63 -18.29 6.32
N ASP A 32 22.01 -19.05 7.22
CA ASP A 32 21.23 -20.26 6.94
C ASP A 32 19.85 -20.00 6.33
N PHE A 33 19.42 -18.73 6.22
CA PHE A 33 18.15 -18.43 5.54
C PHE A 33 18.18 -18.84 4.07
N PRO A 34 17.14 -19.55 3.58
CA PRO A 34 17.06 -19.92 2.17
C PRO A 34 16.89 -18.67 1.31
N ARG A 35 17.85 -18.43 0.41
CA ARG A 35 17.81 -17.32 -0.55
C ARG A 35 17.22 -17.81 -1.87
N ILE A 36 16.33 -17.01 -2.46
CA ILE A 36 15.83 -17.21 -3.82
C ILE A 36 16.60 -16.32 -4.81
N ARG A 37 16.65 -16.71 -6.08
CA ARG A 37 17.27 -15.88 -7.11
C ARG A 37 16.42 -14.65 -7.37
N VAL A 38 17.06 -13.51 -7.66
CA VAL A 38 16.35 -12.26 -7.95
C VAL A 38 15.42 -12.43 -9.16
N SER A 39 15.87 -13.10 -10.22
CA SER A 39 15.03 -13.38 -11.40
C SER A 39 13.75 -14.14 -11.05
N GLU A 40 13.85 -15.14 -10.17
CA GLU A 40 12.70 -15.92 -9.70
C GLU A 40 11.76 -15.09 -8.81
N ALA A 41 12.32 -14.29 -7.90
CA ALA A 41 11.55 -13.37 -7.06
C ALA A 41 10.79 -12.33 -7.90
N SER A 42 11.47 -11.72 -8.88
CA SER A 42 10.87 -10.75 -9.81
C SER A 42 9.77 -11.39 -10.66
N ASP A 43 9.98 -12.60 -11.16
CA ASP A 43 8.95 -13.34 -11.90
C ASP A 43 7.71 -13.60 -11.05
N SER A 44 7.90 -13.97 -9.77
CA SER A 44 6.80 -14.19 -8.83
C SER A 44 5.98 -12.90 -8.63
N LEU A 45 6.65 -11.77 -8.41
CA LEU A 45 5.99 -10.46 -8.28
C LEU A 45 5.24 -10.08 -9.56
N ILE A 46 5.85 -10.24 -10.73
CA ILE A 46 5.21 -9.95 -12.01
C ILE A 46 3.96 -10.80 -12.20
N ARG A 47 4.02 -12.11 -11.90
CA ARG A 47 2.85 -13.00 -11.98
C ARG A 47 1.74 -12.55 -11.04
N TYR A 48 2.07 -12.21 -9.80
CA TYR A 48 1.09 -11.71 -8.84
C TYR A 48 0.42 -10.43 -9.34
N CYS A 49 1.21 -9.42 -9.70
CA CYS A 49 0.70 -8.14 -10.18
C CYS A 49 -0.07 -8.25 -11.52
N ARG A 50 0.15 -9.30 -12.32
CA ARG A 50 -0.60 -9.55 -13.56
C ARG A 50 -1.90 -10.32 -13.37
N ASN A 51 -2.04 -11.04 -12.27
CA ASN A 51 -3.21 -11.90 -12.02
C ASN A 51 -4.13 -11.31 -10.95
N THR A 52 -3.63 -10.39 -10.12
CA THR A 52 -4.40 -9.69 -9.11
C THR A 52 -4.87 -8.36 -9.66
N ARG A 53 -6.19 -8.21 -9.81
CA ARG A 53 -6.81 -6.98 -10.28
C ARG A 53 -6.65 -5.86 -9.26
N ASP A 54 -6.16 -4.72 -9.70
CA ASP A 54 -6.06 -3.49 -8.89
C ASP A 54 -6.97 -2.40 -9.47
N PHE A 55 -7.98 -2.02 -8.70
CA PHE A 55 -8.98 -1.03 -9.06
C PHE A 55 -8.46 0.41 -9.06
N LEU A 56 -7.32 0.66 -8.41
CA LEU A 56 -6.67 1.98 -8.39
C LEU A 56 -5.81 2.22 -9.64
N VAL A 57 -5.69 1.24 -10.53
CA VAL A 57 -4.98 1.37 -11.81
C VAL A 57 -5.93 1.10 -13.00
N PRO A 58 -6.88 2.01 -13.29
CA PRO A 58 -7.88 1.79 -14.34
C PRO A 58 -7.29 1.68 -15.75
N SER A 59 -6.09 2.22 -16.00
CA SER A 59 -5.42 2.14 -17.29
C SER A 59 -5.06 0.71 -17.70
N VAL A 60 -4.83 -0.18 -16.73
CA VAL A 60 -4.47 -1.59 -16.96
C VAL A 60 -5.67 -2.50 -16.76
N TRP A 61 -6.50 -2.22 -15.75
CA TRP A 61 -7.56 -3.14 -15.28
C TRP A 61 -9.00 -2.72 -15.65
N GLY A 62 -9.16 -1.54 -16.23
CA GLY A 62 -10.45 -0.91 -16.51
C GLY A 62 -11.03 -0.16 -15.31
N SER A 63 -12.01 0.71 -15.58
CA SER A 63 -12.75 1.42 -14.55
C SER A 63 -13.63 0.47 -13.74
N VAL A 64 -13.79 0.75 -12.45
CA VAL A 64 -14.73 0.04 -11.57
C VAL A 64 -16.15 0.49 -11.89
N ASP A 65 -17.09 -0.44 -11.99
CA ASP A 65 -18.49 -0.10 -12.10
C ASP A 65 -18.97 0.57 -10.82
N ARG A 66 -19.76 1.64 -10.97
CA ARG A 66 -20.32 2.42 -9.85
C ARG A 66 -21.12 1.57 -8.85
N ARG A 67 -21.58 0.39 -9.27
CA ARG A 67 -22.35 -0.56 -8.45
C ARG A 67 -21.45 -1.39 -7.53
N ASP A 68 -20.20 -1.60 -7.93
CA ASP A 68 -19.23 -2.45 -7.24
C ASP A 68 -18.32 -1.64 -6.31
N ASP A 69 -18.31 -0.30 -6.44
CA ASP A 69 -17.60 0.61 -5.56
C ASP A 69 -18.49 1.08 -4.39
N PRO A 70 -18.19 0.67 -3.13
CA PRO A 70 -18.97 1.05 -1.95
C PRO A 70 -18.88 2.55 -1.61
N TYR A 71 -17.95 3.29 -2.21
CA TYR A 71 -17.80 4.73 -2.04
C TYR A 71 -18.48 5.54 -3.14
N ALA A 72 -19.12 4.89 -4.11
CA ALA A 72 -19.68 5.57 -5.27
C ALA A 72 -20.98 6.37 -4.98
N SER A 73 -21.57 6.23 -3.78
CA SER A 73 -22.79 6.93 -3.38
C SER A 73 -22.53 8.14 -2.47
N ALA A 74 -22.56 9.33 -3.06
CA ALA A 74 -23.16 10.58 -2.53
C ALA A 74 -22.75 11.83 -3.33
N ILE A 75 -21.76 11.76 -4.24
CA ILE A 75 -21.47 12.87 -5.16
C ILE A 75 -22.29 12.66 -6.44
N ALA A 76 -23.61 12.64 -6.30
CA ALA A 76 -24.56 12.48 -7.40
C ALA A 76 -24.91 13.81 -8.08
N PHE A 77 -24.03 14.82 -8.04
CA PHE A 77 -24.29 16.14 -8.64
C PHE A 77 -23.19 16.69 -9.56
N TYR A 78 -22.06 16.02 -9.72
CA TYR A 78 -21.10 16.34 -10.79
C TYR A 78 -20.73 15.06 -11.53
N ASP A 79 -21.39 14.87 -12.68
CA ASP A 79 -21.03 13.90 -13.69
C ASP A 79 -19.68 14.31 -14.30
N MET A 80 -18.58 13.76 -13.78
CA MET A 80 -17.22 14.09 -14.23
C MET A 80 -16.69 13.11 -15.30
N CYS A 81 -17.35 11.96 -15.52
CA CYS A 81 -16.78 10.89 -16.35
C CYS A 81 -17.58 10.55 -17.62
N SER A 82 -18.71 11.21 -17.88
CA SER A 82 -19.34 11.22 -19.21
C SER A 82 -19.38 12.67 -19.67
N GLY A 83 -18.75 12.99 -20.79
CA GLY A 83 -18.74 14.34 -21.37
C GLY A 83 -20.11 14.87 -21.82
N ASN A 84 -21.21 14.48 -21.17
CA ASN A 84 -22.54 15.02 -21.37
C ASN A 84 -22.98 15.78 -20.12
N VAL A 85 -22.72 17.09 -20.13
CA VAL A 85 -23.30 18.02 -19.17
C VAL A 85 -24.81 18.12 -19.46
N GLN A 86 -25.66 17.46 -18.68
CA GLN A 86 -27.07 17.83 -18.63
C GLN A 86 -27.21 19.10 -17.77
N PRO A 87 -27.71 20.22 -18.32
CA PRO A 87 -27.90 21.42 -17.54
C PRO A 87 -29.01 21.21 -16.50
N PRO A 88 -28.93 21.88 -15.33
CA PRO A 88 -29.97 21.79 -14.32
C PRO A 88 -31.33 22.25 -14.87
N PHE A 89 -32.38 21.68 -14.30
CA PHE A 89 -33.83 21.78 -14.58
C PHE A 89 -34.45 23.20 -14.67
N PHE A 90 -33.67 24.26 -14.89
CA PHE A 90 -34.14 25.64 -14.89
C PHE A 90 -34.64 26.18 -16.24
N LYS A 91 -34.75 25.34 -17.27
CA LYS A 91 -35.37 25.71 -18.56
C LYS A 91 -36.78 25.16 -18.78
N LYS A 92 -37.57 24.95 -17.72
CA LYS A 92 -39.02 24.71 -17.86
C LYS A 92 -39.90 25.94 -17.66
N ILE A 93 -39.39 27.04 -17.07
CA ILE A 93 -40.23 28.22 -16.79
C ILE A 93 -40.25 29.24 -17.95
N PHE A 94 -39.25 29.26 -18.84
CA PHE A 94 -39.19 30.32 -19.87
C PHE A 94 -39.97 30.01 -21.17
N VAL A 95 -40.36 28.77 -21.42
CA VAL A 95 -41.10 28.40 -22.65
C VAL A 95 -42.62 28.57 -22.49
N GLU A 96 -43.14 28.58 -21.26
CA GLU A 96 -44.59 28.64 -21.02
C GLU A 96 -45.16 30.07 -20.98
N VAL A 97 -44.31 31.10 -20.84
CA VAL A 97 -44.76 32.51 -20.84
C VAL A 97 -44.75 33.15 -22.24
N ALA A 98 -43.96 32.62 -23.19
CA ALA A 98 -43.88 33.15 -24.55
C ALA A 98 -45.01 32.68 -25.50
N SER A 99 -45.95 31.85 -25.01
CA SER A 99 -47.16 31.48 -25.77
C SER A 99 -48.39 32.31 -25.37
N PHE A 100 -48.19 33.36 -24.57
CA PHE A 100 -49.25 34.30 -24.17
C PHE A 100 -48.79 35.76 -24.32
N TRP A 101 -48.17 36.09 -25.46
CA TRP A 101 -48.29 37.37 -26.16
C TRP A 101 -47.86 37.21 -27.61
#